data_AF-A0A1N7TAT8-F1
#
_entry.id   AF-A0A1N7TAT8-F1
#
_cell.length_a   1.000
_cell.length_b   1.000
_cell.length_c   1.000
_cell.angle_alpha   90.00
_cell.angle_beta   90.00
_cell.angle_gamma   90.00
#
_symmetry.space_group_name_H-M   'P 1'
#
loop_
_entity.id
_entity.type
_entity.pdbx_description
1 polymer ?
#
loop_
_entity_poly.entity_id
_entity_poly.type
_entity_poly.pdbx_seq_one_letter_code
_entity_poly.pdbx_strand_id
1 'polypeptide(L)'
;MKVLFTCFILFGLALAVYSYQCGLTSSDVSSIKGQLRIDEGYKDHIYRDSEGYLTFGIGHLITHSDPEYGKPAGTHVSTSRIDSAFATDFGNAVTTTHSIFHDCSQWPSEVKRIIVNMAFNLGGRLRNFHKFIAAVNGRHWNTAANEMMDSQWYYQVGDRSKRLVARMRAV
;
A
#
# COMPACT_ATOMS: atom_id res chain seq x y z
N MET A 1 -29.34 -6.81 21.83
CA MET A 1 -28.01 -6.17 21.91
C MET A 1 -26.90 -7.22 21.73
N LYS A 2 -26.80 -7.84 20.55
CA LYS A 2 -25.82 -8.91 20.25
C LYS A 2 -25.22 -8.83 18.83
N VAL A 3 -25.55 -7.78 18.08
CA VAL A 3 -25.16 -7.65 16.65
C VAL A 3 -23.90 -6.79 16.45
N LEU A 4 -23.43 -6.07 17.48
CA LEU A 4 -22.25 -5.21 17.37
C LEU A 4 -20.90 -5.90 17.63
N PHE A 5 -20.87 -7.11 18.20
CA PHE A 5 -19.61 -7.76 18.61
C PHE A 5 -18.96 -8.63 17.51
N THR A 6 -19.71 -9.05 16.50
CA THR A 6 -19.22 -9.93 15.42
C THR A 6 -18.51 -9.19 14.29
N CYS A 7 -18.67 -7.86 14.19
CA CYS A 7 -18.02 -7.07 13.14
C CYS A 7 -16.55 -6.72 13.48
N PHE A 8 -16.20 -6.61 14.77
CA PHE A 8 -14.83 -6.32 15.21
C PHE A 8 -13.87 -7.51 15.10
N ILE A 9 -14.37 -8.75 15.18
CA ILE A 9 -13.52 -9.95 15.18
C ILE A 9 -13.08 -10.34 13.77
N LEU A 10 -13.90 -10.08 12.75
CA LEU A 10 -13.54 -10.33 11.34
C LEU A 10 -12.50 -9.35 10.79
N PHE A 11 -12.43 -8.14 11.35
CA PHE A 11 -11.43 -7.13 10.97
C PHE A 11 -10.03 -7.46 11.50
N GLY A 12 -9.95 -8.03 12.71
CA GLY A 12 -8.69 -8.43 13.34
C GLY A 12 -8.04 -9.65 12.70
N LEU A 13 -8.81 -10.65 12.27
CA LEU A 13 -8.26 -11.90 11.72
C LEU A 13 -7.66 -11.75 10.31
N ALA A 14 -8.30 -10.97 9.43
CA ALA A 14 -7.79 -10.78 8.06
C ALA A 14 -6.48 -9.97 8.03
N LEU A 15 -6.39 -8.90 8.84
CA LEU A 15 -5.13 -8.17 9.02
C LEU A 15 -4.07 -9.04 9.69
N ALA A 16 -4.45 -9.89 10.66
CA ALA A 16 -3.51 -10.78 11.35
C ALA A 16 -2.83 -11.80 10.40
N VAL A 17 -3.51 -12.29 9.36
CA VAL A 17 -2.90 -13.27 8.44
C VAL A 17 -1.80 -12.63 7.56
N TYR A 18 -1.97 -11.35 7.19
CA TYR A 18 -0.99 -10.63 6.35
C TYR A 18 0.04 -9.82 7.15
N SER A 19 -0.25 -9.44 8.39
CA SER A 19 0.65 -8.62 9.22
C SER A 19 1.95 -9.32 9.63
N TYR A 20 2.01 -10.66 9.58
CA TYR A 20 3.25 -11.39 9.89
C TYR A 20 4.20 -11.51 8.70
N GLN A 21 3.72 -11.33 7.47
CA GLN A 21 4.61 -11.30 6.30
C GLN A 21 5.47 -10.04 6.36
N CYS A 22 6.78 -10.21 6.15
CA CYS A 22 7.79 -9.18 6.38
C CYS A 22 7.91 -8.67 7.83
N GLY A 23 7.31 -9.34 8.82
CA GLY A 23 7.44 -8.98 10.24
C GLY A 23 7.10 -7.51 10.51
N LEU A 24 5.96 -7.04 9.99
CA LEU A 24 5.43 -5.70 10.26
C LEU A 24 4.76 -5.66 11.64
N THR A 25 5.04 -4.61 12.40
CA THR A 25 4.36 -4.36 13.67
C THR A 25 3.06 -3.59 13.46
N SER A 26 2.18 -3.57 14.46
CA SER A 26 0.96 -2.75 14.42
C SER A 26 1.27 -1.25 14.25
N SER A 27 2.39 -0.77 14.80
CA SER A 27 2.85 0.62 14.62
C SER A 27 3.33 0.89 13.19
N ASP A 28 3.97 -0.09 12.52
CA ASP A 28 4.34 0.04 11.11
C ASP A 28 3.10 0.16 10.23
N VAL A 29 2.12 -0.72 10.44
CA VAL A 29 0.86 -0.72 9.68
C VAL A 29 0.13 0.61 9.85
N SER A 30 0.01 1.11 11.09
CA SER A 30 -0.60 2.41 11.38
C SER A 30 0.13 3.55 10.66
N SER A 31 1.46 3.54 10.69
CA SER A 31 2.30 4.55 10.05
C SER A 31 2.19 4.52 8.53
N ILE A 32 2.10 3.33 7.92
CA ILE A 32 1.92 3.19 6.48
C ILE A 32 0.52 3.65 6.07
N LYS A 33 -0.54 3.25 6.82
CA LYS A 33 -1.91 3.69 6.57
C LYS A 33 -2.02 5.22 6.62
N GLY A 34 -1.44 5.86 7.64
CA GLY A 34 -1.40 7.32 7.74
C GLY A 34 -0.73 7.98 6.53
N GLN A 35 0.39 7.41 6.07
CA GLN A 35 1.09 7.92 4.91
C GLN A 35 0.31 7.74 3.60
N LEU A 36 -0.31 6.57 3.40
CA LEU A 36 -1.13 6.28 2.22
C LEU A 36 -2.37 7.18 2.16
N ARG A 37 -2.97 7.53 3.29
CA ARG A 37 -4.07 8.52 3.31
C ARG A 37 -3.65 9.89 2.80
N ILE A 38 -2.39 10.29 3.01
CA ILE A 38 -1.84 11.55 2.48
C ILE A 38 -1.54 11.40 0.99
N ASP A 39 -0.96 10.27 0.59
CA ASP A 39 -0.49 10.04 -0.78
C ASP A 39 -1.64 9.78 -1.77
N GLU A 40 -2.63 8.99 -1.37
CA GLU A 40 -3.78 8.59 -2.21
C GLU A 40 -5.01 9.48 -1.96
N GLY A 41 -5.04 10.19 -0.82
CA GLY A 41 -6.23 10.85 -0.32
C GLY A 41 -7.23 9.90 0.37
N TYR A 42 -8.37 10.46 0.79
CA TYR A 42 -9.50 9.71 1.32
C TYR A 42 -10.80 10.29 0.75
N LYS A 43 -11.62 9.46 0.10
CA LYS A 43 -12.94 9.84 -0.39
C LYS A 43 -13.99 8.81 0.01
N ASP A 44 -15.07 9.28 0.60
CA ASP A 44 -16.23 8.50 1.05
C ASP A 44 -17.25 8.22 -0.07
N HIS A 45 -16.87 8.49 -1.30
CA HIS A 45 -17.69 8.28 -2.49
C HIS A 45 -16.82 7.85 -3.67
N ILE A 46 -17.45 7.22 -4.67
CA ILE A 46 -16.80 6.83 -5.92
C ILE A 46 -16.37 8.09 -6.68
N TYR A 47 -15.14 8.12 -7.18
CA TYR A 47 -14.59 9.21 -7.98
C TYR A 47 -13.79 8.66 -9.17
N ARG A 48 -13.45 9.52 -10.13
CA ARG A 48 -12.49 9.18 -11.19
C ARG A 48 -11.08 9.58 -10.77
N ASP A 49 -10.14 8.66 -10.83
CA ASP A 49 -8.73 8.96 -10.61
C ASP A 49 -8.10 9.72 -11.78
N SER A 50 -6.79 9.98 -11.72
CA SER A 50 -6.04 10.68 -12.77
C SER A 50 -5.98 9.93 -14.09
N GLU A 51 -6.19 8.62 -14.09
CA GLU A 51 -6.22 7.77 -15.28
C GLU A 51 -7.66 7.56 -15.80
N GLY A 52 -8.66 8.10 -15.09
CA GLY A 52 -10.07 8.08 -15.45
C GLY A 52 -10.85 6.87 -14.91
N TYR A 53 -10.21 6.00 -14.13
CA TYR A 53 -10.83 4.81 -13.55
C TYR A 53 -11.65 5.14 -12.31
N LEU A 54 -12.69 4.34 -12.04
CA LEU A 54 -13.54 4.53 -10.87
C LEU A 54 -12.88 3.94 -9.63
N THR A 55 -12.77 4.77 -8.60
CA THR A 55 -11.98 4.51 -7.39
C THR A 55 -12.77 5.01 -6.17
N PHE A 56 -12.54 4.46 -4.98
CA PHE A 56 -13.07 5.01 -3.72
C PHE A 56 -12.07 4.86 -2.57
N GLY A 57 -12.40 5.44 -1.41
CA GLY A 57 -11.65 5.21 -0.17
C GLY A 57 -10.23 5.76 -0.25
N ILE A 58 -9.24 4.91 0.06
CA ILE A 58 -7.81 5.22 0.00
C ILE A 58 -7.25 4.54 -1.25
N GLY A 59 -7.50 5.15 -2.42
CA GLY A 59 -6.95 4.68 -3.70
C GLY A 59 -7.43 3.29 -4.16
N HIS A 60 -8.59 2.80 -3.71
CA HIS A 60 -9.08 1.48 -4.10
C HIS A 60 -9.76 1.52 -5.47
N LEU A 61 -9.12 0.93 -6.47
CA LEU A 61 -9.65 0.78 -7.83
C LEU A 61 -10.83 -0.21 -7.84
N ILE A 62 -11.98 0.21 -8.37
CA ILE A 62 -13.16 -0.64 -8.47
C ILE A 62 -12.98 -1.67 -9.58
N THR A 63 -13.10 -2.94 -9.22
CA THR A 63 -13.03 -4.09 -10.12
C THR A 63 -14.38 -4.79 -10.23
N HIS A 64 -14.49 -5.77 -11.13
CA HIS A 64 -15.72 -6.55 -11.32
C HIS A 64 -16.15 -7.35 -10.08
N SER A 65 -15.23 -7.63 -9.16
CA SER A 65 -15.52 -8.33 -7.90
C SER A 65 -16.07 -7.41 -6.81
N ASP A 66 -16.00 -6.10 -7.00
CA ASP A 66 -16.44 -5.15 -5.98
C ASP A 66 -17.95 -4.93 -6.02
N PRO A 67 -18.62 -4.83 -4.86
CA PRO A 67 -20.04 -4.44 -4.79
C PRO A 67 -20.34 -3.06 -5.41
N GLU A 68 -19.30 -2.24 -5.59
CA GLU A 68 -19.36 -0.92 -6.20
C GLU A 68 -19.26 -0.96 -7.73
N TYR A 69 -19.00 -2.12 -8.34
CA TYR A 69 -18.89 -2.26 -9.78
C TYR A 69 -20.17 -1.80 -10.50
N GLY A 70 -20.01 -0.98 -11.54
CA GLY A 70 -21.11 -0.42 -12.32
C GLY A 70 -21.84 0.75 -11.66
N LYS A 71 -21.51 1.14 -10.42
CA LYS A 71 -22.11 2.31 -9.77
C LYS A 71 -21.46 3.61 -10.29
N PRO A 72 -22.24 4.71 -10.43
CA PRO A 72 -21.71 5.98 -10.92
C PRO A 72 -20.81 6.68 -9.92
N ALA A 73 -19.95 7.57 -10.41
CA ALA A 73 -19.21 8.52 -9.57
C ALA A 73 -20.17 9.35 -8.71
N GLY A 74 -19.77 9.66 -7.48
CA GLY A 74 -20.59 10.32 -6.46
C GLY A 74 -21.35 9.34 -5.56
N THR A 75 -21.40 8.05 -5.88
CA THR A 75 -22.04 7.05 -5.00
C THR A 75 -21.30 6.95 -3.68
N HIS A 76 -21.98 7.17 -2.56
CA HIS A 76 -21.42 7.06 -1.21
C HIS A 76 -21.01 5.61 -0.88
N VAL A 77 -19.88 5.46 -0.20
CA VAL A 77 -19.32 4.20 0.29
C VAL A 77 -19.10 4.30 1.80
N SER A 78 -19.62 3.33 2.56
CA SER A 78 -19.51 3.37 4.02
C SER A 78 -18.06 3.27 4.49
N THR A 79 -17.76 3.86 5.64
CA THR A 79 -16.44 3.78 6.29
C THR A 79 -15.99 2.33 6.49
N SER A 80 -16.90 1.44 6.90
CA SER A 80 -16.59 0.01 7.09
C SER A 80 -16.16 -0.69 5.80
N ARG A 81 -16.76 -0.31 4.65
CA ARG A 81 -16.38 -0.84 3.34
C ARG A 81 -15.05 -0.26 2.86
N ILE A 82 -14.79 1.02 3.12
CA ILE A 82 -13.50 1.65 2.82
C ILE A 82 -12.38 0.99 3.61
N ASP A 83 -12.61 0.76 4.91
CA ASP A 83 -11.64 0.11 5.77
C ASP A 83 -11.40 -1.34 5.32
N SER A 84 -12.43 -2.09 4.92
CA SER A 84 -12.25 -3.46 4.40
C SER A 84 -11.50 -3.49 3.07
N ALA A 85 -11.81 -2.58 2.14
CA ALA A 85 -11.11 -2.43 0.87
C ALA A 85 -9.62 -2.14 1.09
N PHE A 86 -9.32 -1.16 1.96
CA PHE A 86 -7.95 -0.83 2.32
C PHE A 86 -7.20 -2.02 2.93
N ALA A 87 -7.84 -2.80 3.81
CA ALA A 87 -7.20 -3.96 4.42
C ALA A 87 -6.82 -5.01 3.35
N THR A 88 -7.68 -5.24 2.36
CA THR A 88 -7.39 -6.12 1.22
C THR A 88 -6.23 -5.60 0.37
N ASP A 89 -6.27 -4.33 -0.05
CA ASP A 89 -5.22 -3.72 -0.88
C ASP A 89 -3.86 -3.69 -0.18
N PHE A 90 -3.87 -3.36 1.13
CA PHE A 90 -2.68 -3.39 1.96
C PHE A 90 -2.12 -4.81 2.09
N GLY A 91 -2.98 -5.81 2.31
CA GLY A 91 -2.57 -7.22 2.33
C GLY A 91 -1.95 -7.67 1.00
N ASN A 92 -2.49 -7.21 -0.12
CA ASN A 92 -1.94 -7.46 -1.46
C ASN A 92 -0.56 -6.79 -1.64
N ALA A 93 -0.38 -5.57 -1.14
CA ALA A 93 0.91 -4.86 -1.16
C ALA A 93 1.98 -5.58 -0.33
N VAL A 94 1.62 -6.07 0.86
CA VAL A 94 2.52 -6.86 1.72
C VAL A 94 2.86 -8.21 1.07
N THR A 95 1.87 -8.91 0.51
CA THR A 95 2.07 -10.18 -0.20
C THR A 95 2.99 -9.99 -1.41
N THR A 96 2.76 -8.92 -2.19
CA THR A 96 3.61 -8.55 -3.33
C THR A 96 5.03 -8.29 -2.86
N THR A 97 5.22 -7.51 -1.80
CA THR A 97 6.54 -7.23 -1.21
C THR A 97 7.25 -8.53 -0.82
N HIS A 98 6.61 -9.40 -0.05
CA HIS A 98 7.17 -10.67 0.39
C HIS A 98 7.52 -11.61 -0.77
N SER A 99 6.72 -11.60 -1.84
CA SER A 99 6.97 -12.42 -3.03
C SER A 99 8.10 -11.90 -3.94
N ILE A 100 8.55 -10.67 -3.74
CA ILE A 100 9.73 -10.10 -4.41
C ILE A 100 10.96 -10.22 -3.51
N PHE A 101 10.73 -10.12 -2.20
CA PHE A 101 11.77 -10.01 -1.18
C PHE A 101 11.51 -10.97 -0.03
N HIS A 102 12.00 -12.20 -0.13
CA HIS A 102 11.75 -13.24 0.86
C HIS A 102 12.30 -12.91 2.25
N ASP A 103 13.40 -12.15 2.33
CA ASP A 103 14.05 -11.77 3.61
C ASP A 103 13.50 -10.47 4.21
N CYS A 104 12.37 -9.97 3.73
CA CYS A 104 11.83 -8.67 4.14
C CYS A 104 11.60 -8.54 5.65
N SER A 105 11.45 -9.65 6.38
CA SER A 105 11.32 -9.67 7.84
C SER A 105 12.56 -9.16 8.59
N GLN A 106 13.75 -9.28 7.98
CA GLN A 106 15.02 -8.93 8.59
C GLN A 106 15.43 -7.46 8.40
N TRP A 107 14.67 -6.71 7.62
CA TRP A 107 15.01 -5.32 7.33
C TRP A 107 14.67 -4.37 8.48
N PRO A 108 15.30 -3.18 8.53
CA PRO A 108 14.83 -2.07 9.34
C PRO A 108 13.35 -1.77 9.06
N SER A 109 12.59 -1.37 10.09
CA SER A 109 11.17 -0.98 9.95
C SER A 109 10.98 0.06 8.84
N GLU A 110 11.89 1.01 8.72
CA GLU A 110 11.79 2.07 7.73
C GLU A 110 11.82 1.57 6.29
N VAL A 111 12.69 0.59 5.99
CA VAL A 111 12.78 -0.06 4.67
C VAL A 111 11.49 -0.81 4.36
N LYS A 112 10.96 -1.58 5.34
CA LYS A 112 9.68 -2.30 5.19
C LYS A 112 8.56 -1.33 4.83
N ARG A 113 8.45 -0.22 5.58
CA ARG A 113 7.41 0.80 5.37
C ARG A 113 7.51 1.46 4.00
N ILE A 114 8.71 1.76 3.52
CA ILE A 114 8.91 2.39 2.21
C ILE A 114 8.50 1.42 1.10
N ILE A 115 9.00 0.17 1.15
CA ILE A 115 8.78 -0.80 0.08
C ILE A 115 7.32 -1.23 0.02
N VAL A 116 6.65 -1.44 1.16
CA VAL A 116 5.21 -1.74 1.19
C VAL A 116 4.39 -0.57 0.65
N ASN A 117 4.75 0.69 0.96
CA ASN A 117 4.08 1.85 0.38
C ASN A 117 4.27 1.90 -1.16
N MET A 118 5.48 1.61 -1.66
CA MET A 118 5.71 1.49 -3.11
C MET A 118 4.89 0.36 -3.73
N ALA A 119 4.85 -0.81 -3.09
CA ALA A 119 4.08 -1.96 -3.55
C ALA A 119 2.57 -1.68 -3.59
N PHE A 120 2.05 -0.85 -2.67
CA PHE A 120 0.65 -0.42 -2.70
C PHE A 120 0.32 0.38 -3.96
N ASN A 121 1.22 1.26 -4.39
CA ASN A 121 1.02 2.09 -5.58
C ASN A 121 1.33 1.39 -6.90
N LEU A 122 2.40 0.59 -6.93
CA LEU A 122 2.87 -0.06 -8.15
C LEU A 122 2.23 -1.43 -8.39
N GLY A 123 1.72 -2.07 -7.33
CA GLY A 123 1.33 -3.48 -7.37
C GLY A 123 2.46 -4.35 -7.93
N GLY A 124 2.11 -5.29 -8.80
CA GLY A 124 3.06 -6.20 -9.44
C GLY A 124 4.13 -5.53 -10.30
N ARG A 125 3.95 -4.27 -10.74
CA ARG A 125 4.94 -3.52 -11.54
C ARG A 125 6.24 -3.28 -10.77
N LEU A 126 6.23 -3.38 -9.44
CA LEU A 126 7.43 -3.32 -8.61
C LEU A 126 8.48 -4.37 -9.04
N ARG A 127 8.06 -5.51 -9.61
CA ARG A 127 8.98 -6.56 -10.12
C ARG A 127 9.91 -6.07 -11.24
N ASN A 128 9.55 -4.99 -11.93
CA ASN A 128 10.34 -4.44 -13.03
C ASN A 128 11.48 -3.54 -12.54
N PHE A 129 11.54 -3.25 -11.24
CA PHE A 129 12.59 -2.41 -10.63
C PHE A 129 13.85 -3.25 -10.34
N HIS A 130 14.40 -3.92 -11.36
CA HIS A 130 15.43 -4.95 -11.18
C HIS A 130 16.67 -4.47 -10.40
N LYS A 131 17.19 -3.28 -10.71
CA LYS A 131 18.36 -2.71 -10.03
C LYS A 131 18.06 -2.32 -8.58
N PHE A 132 16.91 -1.70 -8.33
CA PHE A 132 16.41 -1.42 -6.98
C PHE A 132 16.26 -2.72 -6.17
N ILE A 133 15.67 -3.76 -6.76
CA ILE A 133 15.51 -5.06 -6.11
C ILE A 133 16.87 -5.65 -5.74
N ALA A 134 17.85 -5.61 -6.65
CA ALA A 134 19.21 -6.06 -6.38
C ALA A 134 19.87 -5.25 -5.25
N ALA A 135 19.72 -3.93 -5.25
CA ALA A 135 20.24 -3.07 -4.18
C ALA A 135 19.59 -3.35 -2.82
N VAL A 136 18.28 -3.57 -2.77
CA VAL A 136 17.55 -3.92 -1.55
C VAL A 136 18.00 -5.29 -1.01
N ASN A 137 18.13 -6.30 -1.87
CA ASN A 137 18.63 -7.63 -1.48
C ASN A 137 20.08 -7.56 -0.95
N GLY A 138 20.92 -6.70 -1.54
CA GLY A 138 22.28 -6.42 -1.06
C GLY A 138 22.35 -5.50 0.17
N ARG A 139 21.20 -5.02 0.68
CA ARG A 139 21.11 -4.03 1.78
C ARG A 139 21.84 -2.70 1.47
N HIS A 140 21.92 -2.34 0.20
CA HIS A 140 22.54 -1.12 -0.27
C HIS A 140 21.50 0.01 -0.36
N TRP A 141 21.08 0.56 0.78
CA TRP A 141 19.95 1.49 0.87
C TRP A 141 20.15 2.79 0.10
N ASN A 142 21.36 3.35 0.10
CA ASN A 142 21.68 4.52 -0.72
C ASN A 142 21.60 4.21 -2.23
N THR A 143 22.05 3.03 -2.65
CA THR A 143 21.89 2.57 -4.03
C THR A 143 20.41 2.37 -4.35
N ALA A 144 19.64 1.74 -3.46
CA ALA A 144 18.21 1.58 -3.62
C ALA A 144 17.49 2.95 -3.77
N ALA A 145 17.88 3.96 -2.99
CA ALA A 145 17.36 5.31 -3.13
C ALA A 145 17.70 5.95 -4.48
N ASN A 146 18.90 5.72 -5.02
CA ASN A 146 19.26 6.17 -6.37
C ASN A 146 18.40 5.47 -7.44
N GLU A 147 18.20 4.15 -7.32
CA GLU A 147 17.37 3.37 -8.24
C GLU A 147 15.88 3.70 -8.14
N MET A 148 15.40 4.16 -6.97
CA MET A 148 14.06 4.75 -6.84
C MET A 148 13.93 6.02 -7.69
N MET A 149 14.95 6.88 -7.72
CA MET A 149 14.98 8.10 -8.52
C MET A 149 15.14 7.83 -10.02
N ASP A 150 15.89 6.78 -10.38
CA ASP A 150 16.07 6.31 -11.76
C ASP A 150 14.87 5.47 -12.24
N SER A 151 13.66 6.02 -12.07
CA SER A 151 12.43 5.34 -12.47
C SER A 151 11.36 6.32 -12.95
N GLN A 152 10.51 5.88 -13.89
CA GLN A 152 9.34 6.66 -14.32
C GLN A 152 8.38 6.93 -13.16
N TRP A 153 8.26 5.97 -12.24
CA TRP A 153 7.47 6.11 -11.02
C TRP A 153 7.84 7.35 -10.23
N TYR A 154 9.13 7.65 -10.08
CA TYR A 154 9.60 8.83 -9.36
C TYR A 154 8.96 10.12 -9.86
N TYR A 155 8.89 10.28 -11.18
CA TYR A 155 8.31 11.46 -11.82
C TYR A 155 6.79 11.45 -11.82
N GLN A 156 6.16 10.27 -11.91
CA GLN A 156 4.71 10.12 -11.96
C GLN A 156 4.01 10.47 -10.64
N VAL A 157 4.59 10.07 -9.50
CA VAL A 157 3.95 10.26 -8.17
C VAL A 157 4.43 11.49 -7.40
N GLY A 158 5.28 12.32 -8.01
CA GLY A 158 5.66 13.64 -7.51
C GLY A 158 6.24 13.64 -6.09
N ASP A 159 5.60 14.35 -5.16
CA ASP A 159 6.15 14.55 -3.81
C ASP A 159 6.18 13.27 -2.96
N ARG A 160 5.34 12.28 -3.29
CA ARG A 160 5.39 10.96 -2.65
C ARG A 160 6.75 10.30 -2.83
N SER A 161 7.24 10.23 -4.06
CA SER A 161 8.50 9.53 -4.36
C SER A 161 9.67 10.27 -3.71
N LYS A 162 9.71 11.60 -3.76
CA LYS A 162 10.73 12.43 -3.09
C LYS A 162 10.82 12.13 -1.59
N ARG A 163 9.67 12.08 -0.91
CA ARG A 163 9.62 11.79 0.54
C ARG A 163 10.08 10.36 0.85
N LEU A 164 9.68 9.38 0.05
CA LEU A 164 10.12 7.99 0.24
C LEU A 164 11.62 7.81 -0.03
N VAL A 165 12.17 8.49 -1.04
CA VAL A 165 13.62 8.51 -1.32
C VAL A 165 14.39 9.12 -0.17
N ALA A 166 13.95 10.27 0.36
CA ALA A 166 14.59 10.92 1.49
C ALA A 166 14.63 10.00 2.73
N ARG A 167 13.53 9.27 2.97
CA ARG A 167 13.45 8.27 4.05
C ARG A 167 14.38 7.07 3.80
N MET A 168 14.48 6.58 2.57
CA MET A 168 15.40 5.48 2.22
C MET A 168 16.88 5.88 2.39
N ARG A 169 17.24 7.13 2.07
CA ARG A 169 18.60 7.65 2.29
C ARG A 169 18.97 7.80 3.76
N ALA A 170 17.98 7.89 4.65
CA ALA A 170 18.19 8.06 6.09
C ALA A 170 18.24 6.71 6.86
N VAL A 171 18.20 5.58 6.14
CA VAL A 171 18.39 4.23 6.70
C VAL A 171 19.87 3.92 6.83
#